data_AF-A0A380HLC6-F1
#
_entry.id   AF-A0A380HLC6-F1
#
_cell.length_a   1.000
_cell.length_b   1.000
_cell.length_c   1.000
_cell.angle_alpha   90.00
_cell.angle_beta   90.00
_cell.angle_gamma   90.00
#
_symmetry.space_group_name_H-M   'P 1'
#
loop_
_entity.id
_entity.type
_entity.pdbx_description
1 polymer ?
#
loop_
_entity_poly.entity_id
_entity_poly.type
_entity_poly.pdbx_seq_one_letter_code
_entity_poly.pdbx_strand_id
1 'polypeptide(L)' 'MIKFLYVSLVCGLLSGAGIFLKTDIFPSMAVPMIFGVIGIIAALITIPDKEISGMLKFGGVLINTMPILGALTLT' A
#
# COMPACT_ATOMS: atom_id res chain seq x y z
N MET A 1 8.92 -14.37 5.35
CA MET A 1 7.74 -13.74 4.71
C MET A 1 8.06 -12.39 4.03
N ILE A 2 9.34 -12.03 3.91
CA ILE A 2 9.80 -10.72 3.41
C ILE A 2 9.30 -10.36 2.00
N LYS A 3 9.08 -11.34 1.11
CA LYS A 3 8.49 -11.14 -0.22
C LYS A 3 7.15 -10.40 -0.19
N PHE A 4 6.31 -10.66 0.81
CA PHE A 4 5.02 -9.97 0.95
C PHE A 4 5.20 -8.52 1.41
N LEU A 5 6.24 -8.23 2.19
CA LEU A 5 6.59 -6.85 2.51
C LEU A 5 7.03 -6.08 1.25
N TYR A 6 7.83 -6.70 0.37
CA TYR A 6 8.19 -6.06 -0.89
C TYR A 6 6.98 -5.79 -1.79
N VAL A 7 6.05 -6.75 -1.88
CA VAL A 7 4.77 -6.53 -2.59
C VAL A 7 4.01 -5.36 -1.98
N SER A 8 3.92 -5.31 -0.65
CA SER A 8 3.27 -4.20 0.07
C SER A 8 3.90 -2.83 -0.25
N LEU A 9 5.22 -2.76 -0.32
CA LEU A 9 5.94 -1.53 -0.64
C LEU A 9 5.70 -1.08 -2.08
N VAL A 10 5.75 -2.00 -3.05
CA VAL A 10 5.47 -1.69 -4.46
C VAL A 10 4.03 -1.23 -4.63
N CYS A 11 3.08 -1.93 -4.02
CA CYS A 11 1.67 -1.54 -3.99
C CYS A 11 1.46 -0.14 -3.39
N GLY A 12 2.13 0.18 -2.29
CA GLY A 12 2.03 1.49 -1.64
C GLY A 12 2.57 2.60 -2.52
N LEU A 13 3.67 2.34 -3.24
CA LEU A 13 4.25 3.29 -4.19
C LEU A 13 3.34 3.54 -5.39
N LEU A 14 2.74 2.50 -5.96
CA LEU A 14 1.77 2.62 -7.06
C LEU A 14 0.47 3.33 -6.60
N SER A 15 -0.02 2.98 -5.42
CA SER A 15 -1.20 3.59 -4.82
C SER A 15 -0.99 5.07 -4.53
N GLY A 16 0.12 5.42 -3.87
CA GLY A 16 0.50 6.80 -3.58
C GLY A 16 0.76 7.63 -4.83
N ALA A 17 1.45 7.09 -5.84
CA ALA A 17 1.66 7.78 -7.11
C ALA A 17 0.33 8.06 -7.82
N GLY A 18 -0.53 7.05 -7.93
CA GLY A 18 -1.84 7.19 -8.57
C GLY A 18 -2.75 8.18 -7.87
N ILE A 19 -2.78 8.19 -6.53
CA ILE A 19 -3.72 9.00 -5.74
C ILE A 19 -3.17 10.41 -5.45
N PHE A 20 -1.97 10.52 -4.88
CA PHE A 20 -1.43 11.80 -4.43
C PHE A 20 -0.76 12.59 -5.54
N LEU A 21 -0.02 11.91 -6.42
CA LEU A 21 0.68 12.56 -7.53
C LEU A 21 -0.18 12.67 -8.80
N LYS A 22 -1.42 12.13 -8.77
CA LYS A 22 -2.38 12.11 -9.88
C LYS A 22 -1.72 11.66 -11.19
N THR A 23 -0.91 10.61 -11.13
CA THR A 23 -0.17 10.15 -12.30
C THR A 23 -1.13 9.43 -13.26
N ASP A 24 -1.18 9.86 -14.53
CA ASP A 24 -2.10 9.36 -15.58
C ASP A 24 -1.80 7.92 -16.06
N ILE A 25 -1.09 7.13 -15.25
CA ILE A 25 -0.73 5.74 -15.57
C ILE A 25 -1.91 4.80 -15.35
N PHE A 26 -2.92 5.21 -14.57
CA PHE A 26 -4.06 4.39 -14.21
C PHE A 26 -5.35 4.87 -14.89
N PRO A 27 -6.20 3.95 -15.38
CA PRO A 27 -7.42 4.32 -16.09
C PRO A 27 -8.50 4.93 -15.18
N SER A 28 -8.39 4.76 -13.87
CA SER A 28 -9.30 5.36 -12.88
C SER A 28 -8.68 5.36 -11.48
N MET A 29 -9.22 6.18 -10.58
CA MET A 29 -8.85 6.21 -9.15
C MET A 29 -9.12 4.88 -8.43
N ALA A 30 -9.97 4.01 -8.96
CA ALA A 30 -10.24 2.70 -8.38
C ALA A 30 -9.00 1.79 -8.43
N VAL A 31 -8.20 1.87 -9.49
CA VAL A 31 -7.01 1.02 -9.68
C VAL A 31 -5.93 1.25 -8.61
N PRO A 32 -5.47 2.49 -8.32
CA PRO A 32 -4.51 2.72 -7.25
C PRO A 32 -5.08 2.44 -5.85
N MET A 33 -6.40 2.57 -5.64
CA MET A 33 -7.04 2.11 -4.39
C MET A 33 -6.96 0.59 -4.23
N ILE A 34 -7.20 -0.18 -5.29
CA ILE A 34 -7.06 -1.65 -5.28
C ILE A 34 -5.62 -2.06 -4.97
N PHE A 35 -4.62 -1.39 -5.57
CA PHE A 35 -3.22 -1.63 -5.23
C PHE A 35 -2.95 -1.40 -3.75
N GLY A 36 -3.48 -0.31 -3.18
CA GLY A 36 -3.37 -0.05 -1.74
C GLY A 36 -3.97 -1.18 -0.90
N VAL A 37 -5.17 -1.67 -1.24
CA VAL A 37 -5.81 -2.78 -0.50
C VAL A 37 -4.96 -4.06 -0.57
N ILE A 38 -4.44 -4.40 -1.76
CA ILE A 38 -3.54 -5.55 -1.94
C ILE A 38 -2.29 -5.38 -1.06
N GLY A 39 -1.72 -4.17 -1.02
CA GLY A 39 -0.53 -3.89 -0.22
C GLY A 39 -0.77 -3.93 1.29
N ILE A 40 -1.96 -3.55 1.76
CA ILE A 40 -2.37 -3.77 3.17
C ILE A 40 -2.43 -5.26 3.47
N ILE A 41 -3.12 -6.05 2.65
CA ILE A 41 -3.24 -7.50 2.85
C ILE A 41 -1.84 -8.14 2.87
N ALA A 42 -0.96 -7.75 1.94
CA ALA A 42 0.42 -8.23 1.89
C ALA A 42 1.22 -7.86 3.16
N ALA A 43 1.05 -6.64 3.70
CA ALA A 43 1.66 -6.26 4.98
C ALA A 43 1.11 -7.08 6.15
N LEU A 44 -0.21 -7.30 6.22
CA LEU A 44 -0.84 -8.07 7.30
C LEU A 44 -0.37 -9.53 7.32
N ILE A 45 -0.13 -10.15 6.16
CA ILE A 45 0.44 -11.50 6.06
C ILE A 45 1.83 -11.58 6.74
N THR A 46 2.57 -10.48 6.83
CA THR A 46 3.91 -10.47 7.47
C THR A 46 3.87 -10.40 9.00
N ILE A 47 2.71 -10.14 9.61
CA ILE A 47 2.58 -9.97 11.07
C ILE A 47 3.17 -11.14 11.88
N PRO A 48 2.94 -12.43 11.53
CA PRO A 48 3.47 -13.55 12.30
C PRO A 48 5.00 -13.71 12.19
N ASP A 49 5.66 -13.05 11.24
CA ASP A 49 7.09 -13.21 10.97
C ASP A 49 7.95 -12.50 12.02
N LYS A 50 8.63 -13.24 12.90
CA LYS A 50 9.45 -12.64 13.97
C LYS A 50 10.74 -12.01 13.46
N GLU A 51 11.19 -12.33 12.25
CA GLU A 51 12.43 -11.78 11.67
C GLU A 51 12.22 -10.38 11.10
N ILE A 52 11.01 -10.06 10.66
CA ILE A 52 10.67 -8.74 10.13
C ILE A 52 10.43 -7.77 11.28
N SER A 53 11.15 -6.64 11.30
CA SER A 53 11.01 -5.66 12.37
C SER A 53 9.59 -5.10 12.46
N GLY A 54 9.14 -4.81 13.68
CA GLY A 54 7.79 -4.27 13.92
C GLY A 54 7.54 -2.96 13.18
N MET A 55 8.56 -2.10 13.07
CA MET A 55 8.47 -0.85 12.31
C MET A 55 8.28 -1.08 10.81
N LEU A 56 8.93 -2.10 10.23
CA LEU A 56 8.74 -2.43 8.81
C LEU A 56 7.32 -2.92 8.54
N LYS A 57 6.76 -3.74 9.42
CA LYS A 57 5.37 -4.20 9.30
C LYS A 57 4.38 -3.03 9.39
N PHE A 58 4.58 -2.17 10.38
CA PHE A 58 3.76 -0.98 10.57
C PHE A 58 3.85 -0.02 9.38
N GLY A 59 5.07 0.25 8.90
CA GLY A 59 5.31 1.04 7.70
C GLY A 59 4.64 0.44 6.46
N GLY A 60 4.68 -0.89 6.30
CA GLY A 60 4.00 -1.60 5.21
C GLY A 60 2.48 -1.43 5.24
N VAL A 61 1.86 -1.42 6.41
CA VAL A 61 0.43 -1.11 6.51
C VAL A 61 0.18 0.37 6.19
N LEU A 62 0.92 1.29 6.81
CA LEU A 62 0.69 2.73 6.67
C LEU A 62 0.91 3.26 5.26
N ILE A 63 1.95 2.81 4.56
CA ILE A 63 2.27 3.29 3.20
C ILE A 63 1.14 2.99 2.21
N ASN A 64 0.30 2.00 2.51
CA ASN A 64 -0.88 1.65 1.71
C ASN A 64 -2.17 2.28 2.23
N THR A 65 -2.37 2.34 3.55
CA THR A 65 -3.57 2.94 4.14
C THR A 65 -3.64 4.45 3.89
N MET A 66 -2.51 5.16 3.96
CA MET A 66 -2.47 6.62 3.79
C MET A 66 -2.98 7.09 2.42
N PRO A 67 -2.50 6.52 1.28
CA PRO A 67 -3.10 6.82 -0.02
C PRO A 67 -4.59 6.53 -0.11
N ILE A 68 -5.08 5.40 0.41
CA ILE A 68 -6.51 5.07 0.36
C ILE A 68 -7.33 6.12 1.12
N LEU A 69 -6.91 6.48 2.33
CA LEU A 69 -7.57 7.54 3.09
C LEU A 69 -7.55 8.87 2.32
N GLY A 70 -6.43 9.19 1.68
CA GLY A 70 -6.31 10.32 0.77
C GLY A 70 -7.35 10.28 -0.36
N ALA A 71 -7.49 9.14 -1.04
CA ALA A 71 -8.48 8.98 -2.11
C ALA A 71 -9.90 9.25 -1.62
N LEU A 72 -10.27 8.75 -0.44
CA LEU A 72 -11.60 8.96 0.16
C LEU A 72 -11.90 10.43 0.50
N THR A 73 -10.88 11.29 0.60
CA THR A 73 -11.05 12.74 0.79
C THR A 73 -11.10 13.53 -0.51
N LEU A 74 -10.65 12.93 -1.61
CA LEU A 74 -10.55 13.55 -2.93
C LEU A 74 -11.70 13.15 -3.86
N THR A 75 -12.49 12.15 -3.47
CA THR A 75 -13.75 11.70 -4.10
C THR A 75 -14.95 12.38 -3.45
#